data_AF-A0AB36KNN6-F1
#
_entry.id   AF-A0AB36KNN6-F1
#
_cell.length_a   1.000
_cell.length_b   1.000
_cell.length_c   1.000
_cell.angle_alpha   90.00
_cell.angle_beta   90.00
_cell.angle_gamma   90.00
#
_symmetry.space_group_name_H-M   'P 1'
#
loop_
_entity.id
_entity.type
_entity.pdbx_description
1 polymer ?
#
loop_
_entity_poly.entity_id
_entity_poly.type
_entity_poly.pdbx_seq_one_letter_code
_entity_poly.pdbx_strand_id
1 'polypeptide(L)'
;MIAQIISGSLLCTVNLYDIWYAWQWNDQAIYGYLLMSMGGLLSALGSIFGGLTVYFGLNPLGWAALLLIGMGVGLVVIMSSTPLESWLANGPFGESHSIDLYLQEPSEAFYRLTSLLAGISISIEKNPAHEQHATFDTHAKIPHAIRSADTVIRLESRLPGVIGSLHSVSIQADCRQCRIIERTNNKGVPYQATVEVADKATRPNAQRLYPDAIELFFTTPTNQISLTGNSRHYYKWAVRAQFVLTHEGENLYLPSPPVKDPTRYSSKWAVPNFEIINQPFWADEVTHKASLND
;
A
#
# COMPACT_ATOMS: atom_id res chain seq x y z
N MET A 1 37.86 2.29 12.35
CA MET A 1 38.44 1.16 11.62
C MET A 1 37.59 -0.10 11.73
N ILE A 2 37.50 -0.76 12.91
CA ILE A 2 36.71 -2.01 13.08
C ILE A 2 35.24 -1.84 12.69
N ALA A 3 34.59 -0.74 13.10
CA ALA A 3 33.20 -0.46 12.74
C ALA A 3 32.96 -0.32 11.22
N GLN A 4 33.92 0.22 10.47
CA GLN A 4 33.82 0.37 9.01
C GLN A 4 34.02 -0.97 8.29
N ILE A 5 34.90 -1.83 8.81
CA ILE A 5 35.10 -3.19 8.30
C ILE A 5 33.82 -4.02 8.52
N ILE A 6 33.24 -3.96 9.73
CA ILE A 6 31.99 -4.65 10.05
C ILE A 6 30.85 -4.13 9.17
N SER A 7 30.70 -2.81 9.05
CA SER A 7 29.65 -2.20 8.23
C SER A 7 29.79 -2.54 6.74
N GLY A 8 31.00 -2.46 6.17
CA GLY A 8 31.25 -2.80 4.76
C GLY A 8 31.04 -4.29 4.47
N SER A 9 31.45 -5.16 5.39
CA SER A 9 31.23 -6.61 5.27
C SER A 9 29.73 -6.97 5.38
N LEU A 10 29.02 -6.34 6.31
CA LEU A 10 27.57 -6.55 6.47
C LEU A 10 26.82 -6.07 5.23
N LEU A 11 27.17 -4.90 4.69
CA LEU A 11 26.61 -4.39 3.45
C LEU A 11 26.85 -5.36 2.28
N CYS A 12 28.08 -5.88 2.13
CA CYS A 12 28.40 -6.88 1.11
C CYS A 12 27.50 -8.12 1.22
N THR A 13 27.39 -8.71 2.43
CA THR A 13 26.62 -9.93 2.66
C THR A 13 25.13 -9.74 2.40
N VAL A 14 24.54 -8.63 2.85
CA VAL A 14 23.13 -8.33 2.61
C VAL A 14 22.87 -8.19 1.10
N ASN A 15 23.71 -7.44 0.38
CA ASN A 15 23.52 -7.28 -1.07
C ASN A 15 23.75 -8.58 -1.85
N LEU A 16 24.60 -9.51 -1.38
CA LEU A 16 24.73 -10.84 -2.00
C LEU A 16 23.46 -11.68 -1.86
N TYR A 17 22.77 -11.56 -0.72
CA TYR A 17 21.46 -12.16 -0.54
C TYR A 17 20.43 -11.52 -1.48
N ASP A 18 20.43 -10.19 -1.60
CA ASP A 18 19.53 -9.47 -2.51
C ASP A 18 19.79 -9.82 -3.98
N ILE A 19 21.04 -10.02 -4.39
CA ILE A 19 21.42 -10.53 -5.73
C ILE A 19 20.80 -11.90 -5.97
N TRP A 20 20.95 -12.82 -5.02
CA TRP A 20 20.40 -14.18 -5.16
C TRP A 20 18.87 -14.14 -5.27
N TYR A 21 18.22 -13.33 -4.45
CA TYR A 21 16.76 -13.16 -4.50
C TYR A 21 16.30 -12.53 -5.83
N ALA A 22 16.96 -11.45 -6.28
CA ALA A 22 16.66 -10.80 -7.55
C ALA A 22 16.90 -11.72 -8.76
N TRP A 23 17.93 -12.57 -8.70
CA TRP A 23 18.20 -13.59 -9.72
C TRP A 23 17.07 -14.62 -9.81
N GLN A 24 16.53 -15.09 -8.69
CA GLN A 24 15.40 -16.02 -8.71
C GLN A 24 14.12 -15.43 -9.30
N TRP A 25 13.94 -14.10 -9.23
CA TRP A 25 12.78 -13.40 -9.78
C TRP A 25 13.02 -12.85 -11.19
N ASN A 26 14.19 -13.13 -11.78
CA ASN A 26 14.64 -12.56 -13.05
C ASN A 26 14.55 -11.01 -13.08
N ASP A 27 14.88 -10.38 -11.95
CA ASP A 27 14.80 -8.94 -11.74
C ASP A 27 16.11 -8.25 -12.14
N GLN A 28 16.05 -7.21 -12.97
CA GLN A 28 17.24 -6.53 -13.47
C GLN A 28 17.99 -5.71 -12.41
N ALA A 29 17.41 -5.54 -11.21
CA ALA A 29 18.05 -4.91 -10.06
C ALA A 29 19.35 -5.60 -9.59
N ILE A 30 19.64 -6.83 -10.04
CA ILE A 30 20.87 -7.58 -9.75
C ILE A 30 22.12 -6.73 -9.96
N TYR A 31 22.19 -5.95 -11.05
CA TYR A 31 23.36 -5.12 -11.36
C TYR A 31 23.57 -4.00 -10.33
N GLY A 32 22.49 -3.44 -9.79
CA GLY A 32 22.55 -2.42 -8.75
C GLY A 32 23.06 -3.00 -7.42
N TYR A 33 22.51 -4.14 -7.00
CA TYR A 33 22.97 -4.84 -5.79
C TYR A 33 24.44 -5.32 -5.91
N LEU A 34 24.87 -5.72 -7.11
CA LEU A 34 26.27 -6.07 -7.38
C LEU A 34 27.20 -4.88 -7.13
N LEU A 35 26.87 -3.70 -7.65
CA LEU A 35 27.65 -2.48 -7.42
C LEU A 35 27.68 -2.09 -5.94
N MET A 36 26.56 -2.23 -5.23
CA MET A 36 26.49 -1.97 -3.79
C MET A 36 27.36 -2.96 -2.98
N SER A 37 27.36 -4.24 -3.37
CA SER A 37 28.20 -5.28 -2.76
C SER A 37 29.70 -4.98 -2.97
N MET A 38 30.08 -4.58 -4.19
CA MET A 38 31.45 -4.13 -4.49
C MET A 38 31.84 -2.88 -3.69
N GLY A 39 30.92 -1.93 -3.52
CA GLY A 39 31.14 -0.75 -2.68
C GLY A 39 31.35 -1.12 -1.20
N GLY A 40 30.59 -2.08 -0.67
CA GLY A 40 30.79 -2.62 0.68
C GLY A 40 32.16 -3.27 0.88
N LEU A 41 32.60 -4.07 -0.10
CA LEU A 41 33.94 -4.68 -0.11
C LEU A 41 35.05 -3.62 -0.16
N LEU A 42 34.94 -2.63 -1.04
CA LEU A 42 35.93 -1.54 -1.16
C LEU A 42 35.98 -0.68 0.10
N SER A 43 34.85 -0.47 0.77
CA SER A 43 34.81 0.21 2.07
C SER A 43 35.56 -0.59 3.14
N ALA A 44 35.36 -1.92 3.22
CA ALA A 44 36.05 -2.77 4.18
C ALA A 44 37.56 -2.83 3.92
N LEU A 45 37.98 -2.98 2.66
CA LEU A 45 39.38 -2.98 2.24
C LEU A 45 40.06 -1.62 2.44
N GLY A 46 39.35 -0.53 2.16
CA GLY A 46 39.85 0.84 2.36
C GLY A 46 40.15 1.20 3.81
N SER A 47 39.51 0.51 4.77
CA SER A 47 39.80 0.62 6.20
C SER A 47 40.99 -0.23 6.66
N ILE A 48 41.33 -1.30 5.93
CA ILE A 48 42.45 -2.20 6.24
C ILE A 48 43.76 -1.67 5.64
N PHE A 49 43.71 -1.17 4.40
CA PHE A 49 44.87 -0.69 3.64
C PHE A 49 45.00 0.85 3.63
N GLY A 50 44.21 1.53 4.45
CA GLY A 50 44.02 2.99 4.44
C GLY A 50 45.15 3.81 5.08
N GLY A 51 46.33 3.80 4.47
CA GLY A 51 47.48 4.66 4.84
C GLY A 51 47.64 5.90 3.95
N LEU A 52 46.64 6.28 3.16
CA LEU A 52 46.72 7.36 2.16
C LEU A 52 45.95 8.62 2.59
N THR A 53 46.27 9.75 1.96
CA THR A 53 45.77 11.09 2.29
C THR A 53 44.25 11.11 2.42
N VAL A 54 43.79 11.58 3.57
CA VAL A 54 42.38 11.69 3.92
C VAL A 54 41.83 13.00 3.37
N TYR A 55 40.91 12.95 2.41
CA TYR A 55 40.17 14.11 1.94
C TYR A 55 38.75 14.05 2.51
N PHE A 56 38.38 15.05 3.31
CA PHE A 56 37.08 15.12 4.01
C PHE A 56 36.77 13.87 4.88
N GLY A 57 37.77 13.33 5.56
CA GLY A 57 37.58 12.16 6.45
C GLY A 57 37.49 10.80 5.73
N LEU A 58 37.60 10.77 4.39
CA LEU A 58 37.55 9.54 3.58
C LEU A 58 38.84 9.34 2.76
N ASN A 59 39.26 8.08 2.66
CA ASN A 59 40.34 7.67 1.76
C ASN A 59 39.82 7.63 0.31
N PRO A 60 40.69 7.66 -0.72
CA PRO A 60 40.28 7.50 -2.12
C PRO A 60 39.40 6.26 -2.37
N LEU A 61 39.71 5.15 -1.70
CA LEU A 61 38.87 3.93 -1.73
C LEU A 61 37.49 4.14 -1.08
N GLY A 62 37.40 4.97 -0.04
CA GLY A 62 36.13 5.32 0.58
C GLY A 62 35.24 6.17 -0.33
N TRP A 63 35.83 7.09 -1.09
CA TRP A 63 35.11 7.83 -2.14
C TRP A 63 34.64 6.94 -3.28
N ALA A 64 35.50 6.01 -3.74
CA ALA A 64 35.11 5.01 -4.74
C ALA A 64 33.96 4.12 -4.25
N ALA A 65 34.03 3.67 -2.99
CA ALA A 65 32.97 2.89 -2.36
C ALA A 65 31.64 3.68 -2.32
N LEU A 66 31.67 4.96 -1.93
CA LEU A 66 30.49 5.81 -1.88
C LEU A 66 29.85 5.98 -3.27
N LEU A 67 30.67 6.25 -4.30
CA LEU A 67 30.18 6.37 -5.67
C LEU A 67 29.53 5.07 -6.17
N LEU A 68 30.12 3.92 -5.89
CA LEU A 68 29.56 2.62 -6.28
C LEU A 68 28.24 2.33 -5.57
N ILE A 69 28.14 2.64 -4.29
CA ILE A 69 26.89 2.50 -3.53
C ILE A 69 25.82 3.42 -4.11
N GLY A 70 26.15 4.70 -4.35
CA GLY A 70 25.21 5.67 -4.91
C GLY A 70 24.72 5.28 -6.31
N MET A 71 25.65 4.85 -7.19
CA MET A 71 25.30 4.35 -8.52
C MET A 71 24.46 3.07 -8.45
N GLY A 72 24.82 2.15 -7.55
CA GLY A 72 24.08 0.90 -7.34
C GLY A 72 22.64 1.15 -6.88
N VAL A 73 22.43 2.06 -5.91
CA VAL A 73 21.08 2.47 -5.48
C VAL A 73 20.30 3.09 -6.65
N GLY A 74 20.92 3.97 -7.43
CA GLY A 74 20.29 4.56 -8.61
C GLY A 74 19.85 3.50 -9.64
N LEU A 75 20.70 2.50 -9.89
CA LEU A 75 20.39 1.40 -10.79
C LEU A 75 19.27 0.49 -10.25
N VAL A 76 19.27 0.16 -8.96
CA VAL A 76 18.15 -0.59 -8.35
C VAL A 76 16.85 0.16 -8.57
N VAL A 77 16.79 1.47 -8.31
CA VAL A 77 15.56 2.26 -8.48
C VAL A 77 15.07 2.28 -9.93
N ILE A 78 15.97 2.34 -10.91
CA ILE A 78 15.61 2.44 -12.33
C ILE A 78 15.29 1.06 -12.95
N MET A 79 15.97 0.01 -12.50
CA MET A 79 15.90 -1.32 -13.11
C MET A 79 15.06 -2.32 -12.30
N SER A 80 14.52 -1.94 -11.14
CA SER A 80 13.60 -2.80 -10.39
C SER A 80 12.38 -3.11 -11.24
N SER A 81 12.11 -4.40 -11.42
CA SER A 81 10.97 -4.83 -12.21
C SER A 81 9.65 -4.40 -11.58
N THR A 82 8.72 -3.92 -12.42
CA THR A 82 7.35 -3.64 -11.96
C THR A 82 6.62 -4.94 -11.58
N PRO A 83 5.53 -4.88 -10.79
CA PRO A 83 4.74 -6.08 -10.49
C PRO A 83 4.25 -6.81 -11.74
N LEU A 84 3.88 -6.07 -12.79
CA LEU A 84 3.48 -6.64 -14.08
C LEU A 84 4.64 -7.34 -14.79
N GLU A 85 5.82 -6.74 -14.80
CA GLU A 85 7.02 -7.33 -15.40
C GLU A 85 7.45 -8.60 -14.65
N SER A 86 7.41 -8.57 -13.31
CA SER A 86 7.64 -9.77 -12.49
C SER A 86 6.64 -10.88 -12.80
N TRP A 87 5.36 -10.53 -13.02
CA TRP A 87 4.33 -11.48 -13.43
C TRP A 87 4.55 -12.01 -14.85
N LEU A 88 4.99 -11.17 -15.79
CA LEU A 88 5.27 -11.59 -17.16
C LEU A 88 6.48 -12.53 -17.24
N ALA A 89 7.54 -12.25 -16.48
CA ALA A 89 8.77 -13.03 -16.47
C ALA A 89 8.62 -14.40 -15.79
N ASN A 90 7.77 -14.49 -14.76
CA ASN A 90 7.61 -15.69 -13.90
C ASN A 90 6.18 -16.29 -13.97
N GLY A 91 5.35 -15.78 -14.86
CA GLY A 91 3.97 -16.26 -15.05
C GLY A 91 3.91 -17.56 -15.86
N PRO A 92 2.73 -17.94 -16.38
CA PRO A 92 2.51 -19.23 -17.04
C PRO A 92 3.26 -19.37 -18.37
N PHE A 93 3.83 -18.28 -18.88
CA PHE A 93 4.64 -18.24 -20.11
C PHE A 93 6.13 -17.98 -19.84
N GLY A 94 6.50 -17.82 -18.57
CA GLY A 94 7.83 -17.42 -18.12
C GLY A 94 8.77 -18.58 -17.84
N GLU A 95 9.95 -18.26 -17.30
CA GLU A 95 10.90 -19.26 -16.83
C GLU A 95 10.50 -19.78 -15.45
N SER A 96 10.38 -21.10 -15.32
CA SER A 96 10.02 -21.73 -14.07
C SER A 96 11.18 -21.73 -13.08
N HIS A 97 11.02 -21.05 -11.95
CA HIS A 97 11.89 -21.21 -10.79
C HIS A 97 11.13 -22.00 -9.69
N SER A 98 11.81 -22.32 -8.58
CA SER A 98 11.19 -23.05 -7.47
C SER A 98 10.27 -22.18 -6.60
N ILE A 99 10.39 -20.86 -6.70
CA ILE A 99 9.73 -19.88 -5.83
C ILE A 99 8.39 -19.37 -6.38
N ASP A 100 8.16 -19.53 -7.69
CA ASP A 100 7.03 -19.05 -8.49
C ASP A 100 6.09 -20.18 -8.93
N LEU A 101 6.20 -21.38 -8.33
CA LEU A 101 5.37 -22.54 -8.69
C LEU A 101 3.86 -22.23 -8.73
N TYR A 102 3.38 -21.30 -7.89
CA TYR A 102 1.98 -20.86 -7.89
C TYR A 102 1.63 -19.91 -9.04
N LEU A 103 2.59 -19.18 -9.60
CA LEU A 103 2.38 -18.32 -10.78
C LEU A 103 2.38 -19.11 -12.10
N GLN A 104 2.80 -20.38 -12.07
CA GLN A 104 2.67 -21.30 -13.20
C GLN A 104 1.27 -21.92 -13.30
N GLU A 105 0.52 -21.98 -12.20
CA GLU A 105 -0.88 -22.40 -12.22
C GLU A 105 -1.71 -21.37 -13.00
N PRO A 106 -2.34 -21.71 -14.14
CA PRO A 106 -3.01 -20.73 -14.99
C PRO A 106 -4.12 -19.94 -14.30
N SER A 107 -4.85 -20.57 -13.38
CA SER A 107 -5.92 -19.93 -12.61
C SER A 107 -5.38 -18.89 -11.63
N GLU A 108 -4.36 -19.23 -10.84
CA GLU A 108 -3.73 -18.31 -9.89
C GLU A 108 -3.00 -17.19 -10.64
N ALA A 109 -2.31 -17.50 -11.74
CA ALA A 109 -1.67 -16.49 -12.58
C ALA A 109 -2.68 -15.47 -13.13
N PHE A 110 -3.80 -15.95 -13.69
CA PHE A 110 -4.87 -15.10 -14.18
C PHE A 110 -5.48 -14.26 -13.05
N TYR A 111 -5.70 -14.86 -11.88
CA TYR A 111 -6.17 -14.15 -10.70
C TYR A 111 -5.22 -13.02 -10.27
N ARG A 112 -3.89 -13.25 -10.23
CA ARG A 112 -2.90 -12.21 -9.92
C ARG A 112 -2.89 -11.10 -10.97
N LEU A 113 -2.97 -11.45 -12.26
CA LEU A 113 -3.03 -10.48 -13.34
C LEU A 113 -4.30 -9.63 -13.25
N THR A 114 -5.45 -10.25 -13.06
CA THR A 114 -6.73 -9.53 -12.94
C THR A 114 -6.69 -8.57 -11.77
N SER A 115 -6.08 -8.94 -10.63
CA SER A 115 -5.88 -8.02 -9.53
C SER A 115 -4.95 -6.85 -9.84
N LEU A 116 -3.84 -7.08 -10.56
CA LEU A 116 -2.94 -6.00 -10.99
C LEU A 116 -3.68 -5.01 -11.90
N LEU A 117 -4.55 -5.51 -12.78
CA LEU A 117 -5.36 -4.70 -13.69
C LEU A 117 -6.57 -4.05 -12.99
N ALA A 118 -7.07 -4.64 -11.90
CA ALA A 118 -8.18 -4.12 -11.11
C ALA A 118 -7.91 -2.72 -10.58
N GLY A 119 -6.65 -2.40 -10.28
CA GLY A 119 -6.21 -1.06 -9.92
C GLY A 119 -7.13 -0.41 -8.88
N ILE A 120 -7.43 -1.13 -7.80
CA ILE A 120 -8.39 -0.72 -6.78
C ILE A 120 -7.88 0.56 -6.09
N SER A 121 -8.73 1.58 -6.04
CA SER A 121 -8.45 2.83 -5.33
C SER A 121 -9.56 3.16 -4.35
N ILE A 122 -9.15 3.75 -3.22
CA ILE A 122 -10.01 4.25 -2.16
C ILE A 122 -9.76 5.75 -2.02
N SER A 123 -10.78 6.56 -2.24
CA SER A 123 -10.75 7.99 -1.94
C SER A 123 -11.70 8.32 -0.78
N ILE A 124 -11.28 9.23 0.09
CA ILE A 124 -12.06 9.72 1.23
C ILE A 124 -12.09 11.24 1.10
N GLU A 125 -13.24 11.77 0.74
CA GLU A 125 -13.41 13.17 0.35
C GLU A 125 -14.57 13.82 1.11
N LYS A 126 -14.58 15.16 1.14
CA LYS A 126 -15.75 15.89 1.63
C LYS A 126 -16.83 15.89 0.56
N ASN A 127 -18.08 15.67 0.97
CA ASN A 127 -19.19 15.70 0.05
C ASN A 127 -19.43 17.12 -0.48
N PRO A 128 -19.27 17.38 -1.79
CA PRO A 128 -19.50 18.71 -2.37
C PRO A 128 -20.98 19.12 -2.30
N ALA A 129 -21.90 18.15 -2.21
CA ALA A 129 -23.33 18.39 -2.09
C ALA A 129 -23.81 18.45 -0.63
N HIS A 130 -22.90 18.55 0.34
CA HIS A 130 -23.25 18.58 1.75
C HIS A 130 -23.97 19.89 2.14
N GLU A 131 -25.12 19.74 2.78
CA GLU A 131 -25.89 20.84 3.37
C GLU A 131 -26.08 20.57 4.87
N GLN A 132 -25.52 21.44 5.72
CA GLN A 132 -25.55 21.28 7.19
C GLN A 132 -26.97 21.15 7.77
N HIS A 133 -27.96 21.77 7.12
CA HIS A 133 -29.35 21.77 7.53
C HIS A 133 -30.25 21.22 6.42
N ALA A 134 -29.81 20.15 5.75
CA ALA A 134 -30.57 19.51 4.69
C ALA A 134 -31.98 19.11 5.18
N THR A 135 -33.00 19.70 4.58
CA THR A 135 -34.40 19.32 4.81
C THR A 135 -34.83 18.27 3.81
N PHE A 136 -35.79 17.43 4.21
CA PHE A 136 -36.40 16.45 3.33
C PHE A 136 -37.23 17.18 2.27
N ASP A 137 -36.72 17.19 1.03
CA ASP A 137 -37.38 17.76 -0.13
C ASP A 137 -37.44 16.69 -1.21
N THR A 138 -38.66 16.32 -1.60
CA THR A 138 -38.96 15.30 -2.61
C THR A 138 -38.71 15.78 -4.04
N HIS A 139 -38.63 17.10 -4.26
CA HIS A 139 -38.37 17.70 -5.58
C HIS A 139 -36.90 18.02 -5.81
N ALA A 140 -36.05 17.88 -4.78
CA ALA A 140 -34.63 18.10 -4.89
C ALA A 140 -33.98 17.09 -5.85
N LYS A 141 -33.12 17.58 -6.74
CA LYS A 141 -32.37 16.76 -7.71
C LYS A 141 -31.45 15.73 -7.03
N ILE A 142 -30.96 16.07 -5.83
CA ILE A 142 -30.09 15.19 -5.02
C ILE A 142 -30.88 14.75 -3.78
N PRO A 143 -30.97 13.42 -3.53
CA PRO A 143 -31.65 12.89 -2.36
C PRO A 143 -31.14 13.46 -1.02
N HIS A 144 -32.04 13.61 -0.06
CA HIS A 144 -31.72 14.09 1.30
C HIS A 144 -30.61 13.29 2.00
N ALA A 145 -30.62 11.96 1.84
CA ALA A 145 -29.62 11.08 2.45
C ALA A 145 -28.18 11.36 1.94
N ILE A 146 -28.05 11.88 0.72
CA ILE A 146 -26.76 12.31 0.17
C ILE A 146 -26.43 13.71 0.65
N ARG A 147 -27.38 14.66 0.63
CA ARG A 147 -27.14 16.04 1.08
C ARG A 147 -26.79 16.16 2.57
N SER A 148 -27.35 15.28 3.40
CA SER A 148 -27.08 15.27 4.85
C SER A 148 -25.75 14.63 5.23
N ALA A 149 -25.13 13.85 4.34
CA ALA A 149 -23.81 13.27 4.55
C ALA A 149 -22.71 14.30 4.25
N ASP A 150 -21.68 14.38 5.08
CA ASP A 150 -20.57 15.31 4.93
C ASP A 150 -19.34 14.68 4.25
N THR A 151 -19.28 13.36 4.21
CA THR A 151 -18.12 12.58 3.77
C THR A 151 -18.53 11.57 2.72
N VAL A 152 -17.71 11.46 1.68
CA VAL A 152 -17.86 10.48 0.59
C VAL A 152 -16.64 9.57 0.62
N ILE A 153 -16.90 8.27 0.70
CA ILE A 153 -15.88 7.24 0.49
C ILE A 153 -16.14 6.66 -0.90
N ARG A 154 -15.21 6.84 -1.82
CA ARG A 154 -15.29 6.30 -3.17
C ARG A 154 -14.37 5.10 -3.29
N LEU A 155 -14.93 3.97 -3.71
CA LEU A 155 -14.18 2.76 -4.04
C LEU A 155 -14.25 2.59 -5.55
N GLU A 156 -13.10 2.66 -6.22
CA GLU A 156 -13.01 2.58 -7.68
C GLU A 156 -12.23 1.33 -8.09
N SER A 157 -12.54 0.83 -9.29
CA SER A 157 -11.77 -0.20 -9.97
C SER A 157 -11.62 0.15 -11.44
N ARG A 158 -10.42 -0.09 -11.98
CA ARG A 158 -10.10 0.12 -13.39
C ARG A 158 -10.60 -0.99 -14.30
N LEU A 159 -11.15 -2.08 -13.76
CA LEU A 159 -11.72 -3.15 -14.55
C LEU A 159 -13.13 -2.78 -15.03
N PRO A 160 -13.33 -2.56 -16.33
CA PRO A 160 -14.65 -2.22 -16.86
C PRO A 160 -15.63 -3.38 -16.63
N GLY A 161 -16.83 -3.05 -16.16
CA GLY A 161 -17.91 -4.03 -15.93
C GLY A 161 -17.86 -4.76 -14.60
N VAL A 162 -16.83 -4.53 -13.77
CA VAL A 162 -16.74 -5.09 -12.41
C VAL A 162 -17.77 -4.46 -11.48
N ILE A 163 -18.09 -3.16 -11.64
CA ILE A 163 -19.06 -2.49 -10.75
C ILE A 163 -20.41 -2.28 -11.44
N GLY A 164 -20.42 -2.17 -12.78
CA GLY A 164 -21.62 -1.78 -13.54
C GLY A 164 -22.35 -2.83 -14.37
N SER A 165 -21.76 -3.98 -14.75
CA SER A 165 -22.39 -4.81 -15.80
C SER A 165 -22.24 -6.33 -15.74
N LEU A 166 -21.71 -6.94 -14.68
CA LEU A 166 -21.73 -8.40 -14.54
C LEU A 166 -22.53 -8.84 -13.31
N HIS A 167 -23.41 -9.82 -13.52
CA HIS A 167 -24.31 -10.46 -12.56
C HIS A 167 -23.58 -11.23 -11.42
N SER A 168 -22.31 -10.93 -11.16
CA SER A 168 -21.41 -11.78 -10.38
C SER A 168 -20.35 -11.03 -9.56
N VAL A 169 -20.39 -9.70 -9.46
CA VAL A 169 -19.46 -8.95 -8.60
C VAL A 169 -20.18 -8.38 -7.38
N SER A 170 -19.66 -8.70 -6.19
CA SER A 170 -20.11 -8.16 -4.92
C SER A 170 -18.98 -7.38 -4.27
N ILE A 171 -19.23 -6.11 -3.91
CA ILE A 171 -18.26 -5.29 -3.17
C ILE A 171 -18.62 -5.36 -1.69
N GLN A 172 -17.68 -5.87 -0.89
CA GLN A 172 -17.78 -5.88 0.55
C GLN A 172 -16.90 -4.76 1.11
N ALA A 173 -17.51 -3.72 1.66
CA ALA A 173 -16.82 -2.62 2.31
C ALA A 173 -17.16 -2.58 3.80
N ASP A 174 -16.15 -2.67 4.66
CA ASP A 174 -16.25 -2.39 6.09
C ASP A 174 -15.65 -1.01 6.34
N CYS A 175 -16.51 -0.05 6.68
CA CYS A 175 -16.14 1.32 6.99
C CYS A 175 -16.31 1.54 8.49
N ARG A 176 -15.22 1.91 9.17
CA ARG A 176 -15.23 2.14 10.62
C ARG A 176 -14.72 3.53 10.94
N GLN A 177 -15.34 4.12 11.95
CA GLN A 177 -14.94 5.42 12.43
C GLN A 177 -13.73 5.28 13.37
N CYS A 178 -12.70 6.07 13.12
CA CYS A 178 -11.49 6.15 13.92
C CYS A 178 -11.47 7.45 14.69
N ARG A 179 -11.39 7.36 16.02
CA ARG A 179 -11.20 8.50 16.90
C ARG A 179 -9.71 8.66 17.19
N ILE A 180 -9.17 9.82 16.84
CA ILE A 180 -7.79 10.21 17.14
C ILE A 180 -7.84 11.19 18.30
N ILE A 181 -7.16 10.84 19.38
CA ILE A 181 -7.03 11.68 20.56
C ILE A 181 -5.65 12.34 20.53
N GLU A 182 -5.62 13.64 20.29
CA GLU A 182 -4.43 14.46 20.48
C GLU A 182 -4.43 15.04 21.89
N ARG A 183 -3.27 15.02 22.54
CA ARG A 183 -3.05 15.67 23.83
C ARG A 183 -1.92 16.67 23.72
N THR A 184 -1.99 17.73 24.50
CA THR A 184 -0.89 18.69 24.59
C THR A 184 0.04 18.29 25.73
N ASN A 185 1.34 18.28 25.47
CA ASN A 185 2.32 18.07 26.55
C ASN A 185 2.50 19.35 27.39
N ASN A 186 3.22 19.25 28.50
CA ASN A 186 3.49 20.39 29.40
C ASN A 186 4.27 21.54 28.73
N LYS A 187 4.84 21.33 27.53
CA LYS A 187 5.54 22.33 26.72
C LYS A 187 4.67 22.95 25.63
N GLY A 188 3.37 22.65 25.61
CA GLY A 188 2.43 23.19 24.62
C GLY A 188 2.45 22.49 23.25
N VAL A 189 3.21 21.40 23.09
CA VAL A 189 3.31 20.67 21.83
C VAL A 189 2.22 19.59 21.77
N PRO A 190 1.35 19.59 20.74
CA PRO A 190 0.38 18.53 20.53
C PRO A 190 1.07 17.24 20.09
N TYR A 191 0.65 16.12 20.66
CA TYR A 191 1.06 14.79 20.23
C TYR A 191 -0.16 13.87 20.14
N GLN A 192 -0.10 12.91 19.23
CA GLN A 192 -1.12 11.88 19.09
C GLN A 192 -0.97 10.89 20.25
N ALA A 193 -1.97 10.83 21.12
CA ALA A 193 -1.93 9.98 22.31
C ALA A 193 -2.52 8.59 22.04
N THR A 194 -3.63 8.53 21.28
CA THR A 194 -4.37 7.27 21.08
C THR A 194 -5.17 7.32 19.79
N VAL A 195 -5.25 6.18 19.11
CA VAL A 195 -6.17 5.92 17.99
C VAL A 195 -7.10 4.81 18.41
N GLU A 196 -8.39 5.07 18.39
CA GLU A 196 -9.44 4.10 18.72
C GLU A 196 -10.26 3.88 17.46
N VAL A 197 -10.26 2.66 16.93
CA VAL A 197 -11.14 2.26 15.83
C VAL A 197 -12.41 1.68 16.43
N ALA A 198 -13.58 2.09 15.92
CA ALA A 198 -14.83 1.50 16.37
C ALA A 198 -14.86 -0.02 16.11
N ASP A 199 -15.44 -0.80 17.02
CA ASP A 199 -15.51 -2.27 16.87
C ASP A 199 -16.47 -2.71 15.76
N LYS A 200 -17.46 -1.87 15.43
CA LYS A 200 -18.52 -2.19 14.48
C LYS A 200 -18.44 -1.36 13.21
N ALA A 201 -18.72 -2.02 12.09
CA ALA A 201 -18.94 -1.40 10.80
C ALA A 201 -20.07 -0.36 10.89
N THR A 202 -19.84 0.82 10.34
CA THR A 202 -20.86 1.86 10.22
C THR A 202 -21.60 1.68 8.90
N ARG A 203 -22.93 1.72 8.93
CA ARG A 203 -23.73 1.66 7.71
C ARG A 203 -23.73 3.03 7.02
N PRO A 204 -23.55 3.08 5.69
CA PRO A 204 -23.64 4.34 4.96
C PRO A 204 -25.08 4.86 4.96
N ASN A 205 -25.23 6.18 4.95
CA ASN A 205 -26.53 6.85 4.86
C ASN A 205 -27.15 6.69 3.48
N ALA A 206 -26.30 6.69 2.45
CA ALA A 206 -26.69 6.49 1.06
C ALA A 206 -25.55 5.81 0.30
N GLN A 207 -25.90 5.17 -0.81
CA GLN A 207 -24.94 4.57 -1.73
C GLN A 207 -25.29 5.02 -3.14
N ARG A 208 -24.28 5.27 -3.97
CA ARG A 208 -24.43 5.56 -5.39
C ARG A 208 -23.50 4.68 -6.20
N LEU A 209 -24.05 4.01 -7.19
CA LEU A 209 -23.33 3.11 -8.08
C LEU A 209 -22.97 3.82 -9.38
N TYR A 210 -21.71 3.71 -9.79
CA TYR A 210 -21.20 4.06 -11.11
C TYR A 210 -20.67 2.79 -11.80
N PRO A 211 -20.44 2.83 -13.12
CA PRO A 211 -19.91 1.67 -13.83
C PRO A 211 -18.53 1.18 -13.34
N ASP A 212 -17.74 2.11 -12.80
CA ASP A 212 -16.33 1.97 -12.40
C ASP A 212 -16.09 2.27 -10.91
N ALA A 213 -17.09 2.78 -10.19
CA ALA A 213 -16.97 3.15 -8.79
C ALA A 213 -18.25 2.95 -7.97
N ILE A 214 -18.12 2.75 -6.66
CA ILE A 214 -19.20 2.89 -5.70
C ILE A 214 -18.88 4.02 -4.72
N GLU A 215 -19.81 4.96 -4.56
CA GLU A 215 -19.74 6.04 -3.58
C GLU A 215 -20.61 5.67 -2.36
N LEU A 216 -19.99 5.71 -1.20
CA LEU A 216 -20.63 5.49 0.10
C LEU A 216 -20.65 6.80 0.88
N PHE A 217 -21.83 7.24 1.29
CA PHE A 217 -22.03 8.53 1.95
C PHE A 217 -22.17 8.34 3.46
N PHE A 218 -21.37 9.07 4.24
CA PHE A 218 -21.33 8.99 5.70
C PHE A 218 -21.48 10.37 6.36
N THR A 219 -21.90 10.36 7.63
CA THR A 219 -21.86 11.53 8.50
C THR A 219 -20.70 11.37 9.49
N THR A 220 -19.69 12.22 9.37
CA THR A 220 -18.58 12.27 10.31
C THR A 220 -18.95 13.16 11.49
N PRO A 221 -18.79 12.66 12.73
CA PRO A 221 -18.94 13.47 13.92
C PRO A 221 -17.98 14.67 13.93
N THR A 222 -18.48 15.82 14.36
CA THR A 222 -17.70 17.05 14.48
C THR A 222 -16.53 16.88 15.45
N ASN A 223 -15.38 17.46 15.11
CA ASN A 223 -14.22 17.49 15.99
C ASN A 223 -14.58 18.10 17.35
N GLN A 224 -14.18 17.44 18.43
CA GLN A 224 -14.48 17.87 19.79
C GLN A 224 -13.21 18.35 20.48
N ILE A 225 -13.27 19.51 21.12
CA ILE A 225 -12.21 20.02 21.98
C ILE A 225 -12.68 19.82 23.42
N SER A 226 -11.83 19.25 24.27
CA SER A 226 -12.19 19.12 25.69
C SER A 226 -12.35 20.50 26.33
N LEU A 227 -13.23 20.59 27.34
CA LEU A 227 -13.45 21.82 28.12
C LEU A 227 -12.16 22.38 28.74
N THR A 228 -11.17 21.52 29.00
CA THR A 228 -9.86 21.90 29.55
C THR A 228 -8.87 22.38 28.48
N GLY A 229 -9.22 22.30 27.18
CA GLY A 229 -8.37 22.67 26.05
C GLY A 229 -7.15 21.77 25.82
N ASN A 230 -6.91 20.80 26.71
CA ASN A 230 -5.70 19.98 26.72
C ASN A 230 -5.79 18.72 25.83
N SER A 231 -6.99 18.39 25.33
CA SER A 231 -7.18 17.28 24.40
C SER A 231 -8.13 17.66 23.28
N ARG A 232 -7.80 17.20 22.07
CA ARG A 232 -8.61 17.35 20.88
C ARG A 232 -8.94 15.97 20.34
N HIS A 233 -10.21 15.76 20.00
CA HIS A 233 -10.70 14.55 19.39
C HIS A 233 -11.02 14.85 17.93
N TYR A 234 -10.33 14.15 17.04
CA TYR A 234 -10.57 14.19 15.61
C TYR A 234 -11.14 12.86 15.18
N TYR A 235 -11.99 12.90 14.17
CA TYR A 235 -12.57 11.69 13.59
C TYR A 235 -12.04 11.51 12.17
N LYS A 236 -11.61 10.29 11.86
CA LYS A 236 -11.23 9.83 10.53
C LYS A 236 -12.00 8.56 10.20
N TRP A 237 -12.00 8.17 8.94
CA TRP A 237 -12.54 6.90 8.49
C TRP A 237 -11.39 5.93 8.21
N ALA A 238 -11.50 4.71 8.73
CA ALA A 238 -10.74 3.58 8.23
C ALA A 238 -11.66 2.73 7.34
N VAL A 239 -11.13 2.33 6.20
CA VAL A 239 -11.90 1.65 5.16
C VAL A 239 -11.18 0.36 4.81
N ARG A 240 -11.92 -0.74 4.78
CA ARG A 240 -11.45 -2.01 4.26
C ARG A 240 -12.42 -2.47 3.19
N ALA A 241 -11.95 -2.58 1.96
CA ALA A 241 -12.76 -2.98 0.83
C ALA A 241 -12.24 -4.27 0.21
N GLN A 242 -13.16 -5.17 -0.12
CA GLN A 242 -12.90 -6.41 -0.82
C GLN A 242 -13.89 -6.54 -1.98
N PHE A 243 -13.36 -6.78 -3.17
CA PHE A 243 -14.16 -6.99 -4.37
C PHE A 243 -14.20 -8.49 -4.65
N VAL A 244 -15.40 -9.06 -4.63
CA VAL A 244 -15.61 -10.49 -4.87
C VAL A 244 -16.14 -10.65 -6.28
N LEU A 245 -15.35 -11.25 -7.17
CA LEU A 245 -15.74 -11.59 -8.53
C LEU A 245 -16.04 -13.08 -8.60
N THR A 246 -17.26 -13.46 -8.94
CA THR A 246 -17.59 -14.86 -9.21
C THR A 246 -17.31 -15.18 -10.69
N HIS A 247 -16.37 -16.10 -10.93
CA HIS A 247 -15.99 -16.61 -12.24
C HIS A 247 -16.08 -18.14 -12.24
N GLU A 248 -16.84 -18.72 -13.18
CA GLU A 248 -17.02 -20.18 -13.32
C GLU A 248 -17.44 -20.92 -12.02
N GLY A 249 -18.12 -20.23 -11.10
CA GLY A 249 -18.56 -20.79 -9.81
C GLY A 249 -17.54 -20.64 -8.67
N GLU A 250 -16.35 -20.10 -8.94
CA GLU A 250 -15.36 -19.75 -7.94
C GLU A 250 -15.39 -18.25 -7.62
N ASN A 251 -15.15 -17.90 -6.36
CA ASN A 251 -15.08 -16.52 -5.91
C ASN A 251 -13.62 -16.06 -5.85
N LEU A 252 -13.30 -15.05 -6.65
CA LEU A 252 -12.01 -14.37 -6.68
C LEU A 252 -12.10 -13.11 -5.81
N TYR A 253 -11.20 -12.99 -4.83
CA TYR A 253 -11.19 -11.90 -3.86
C TYR A 253 -10.13 -10.89 -4.21
N LEU A 254 -10.47 -9.63 -4.44
CA LEU A 254 -9.53 -8.58 -4.82
C LEU A 254 -9.48 -7.51 -3.71
N PRO A 255 -8.30 -6.94 -3.42
CA PRO A 255 -7.01 -7.09 -4.11
C PRO A 255 -6.28 -8.41 -3.78
N SER A 256 -5.61 -9.03 -4.75
CA SER A 256 -4.69 -10.13 -4.48
C SER A 256 -3.45 -9.63 -3.74
N PRO A 257 -2.78 -10.50 -2.97
CA PRO A 257 -1.46 -10.20 -2.46
C PRO A 257 -0.46 -9.91 -3.61
N PRO A 258 0.68 -9.26 -3.32
CA PRO A 258 1.71 -8.97 -4.30
C PRO A 258 2.14 -10.21 -5.10
N VAL A 259 2.63 -10.01 -6.33
CA VAL A 259 3.06 -11.12 -7.21
C VAL A 259 4.15 -11.98 -6.58
N LYS A 260 5.03 -11.38 -5.77
CA LYS A 260 6.12 -12.11 -5.08
C LYS A 260 5.65 -12.82 -3.79
N ASP A 261 4.39 -12.66 -3.39
CA ASP A 261 3.81 -13.24 -2.18
C ASP A 261 2.99 -14.51 -2.49
N PRO A 262 3.41 -15.70 -1.99
CA PRO A 262 2.75 -16.98 -2.25
C PRO A 262 1.43 -17.17 -1.49
N THR A 263 0.99 -16.20 -0.69
CA THR A 263 -0.22 -16.33 0.14
C THR A 263 -1.45 -16.56 -0.73
N ARG A 264 -2.14 -17.69 -0.52
CA ARG A 264 -3.43 -18.00 -1.16
C ARG A 264 -4.60 -17.65 -0.25
N TYR A 265 -5.76 -17.41 -0.84
CA TYR A 265 -6.96 -17.09 -0.09
C TYR A 265 -7.36 -18.26 0.82
N SER A 266 -7.82 -17.93 2.02
CA SER A 266 -8.34 -18.90 3.00
C SER A 266 -9.38 -18.22 3.87
N SER A 267 -10.21 -19.01 4.55
CA SER A 267 -11.25 -18.50 5.46
C SER A 267 -10.73 -17.57 6.57
N LYS A 268 -9.43 -17.63 6.89
CA LYS A 268 -8.77 -16.74 7.85
C LYS A 268 -8.77 -15.27 7.38
N TRP A 269 -8.84 -15.04 6.07
CA TRP A 269 -8.80 -13.72 5.45
C TRP A 269 -10.19 -13.15 5.16
N ALA A 270 -11.26 -13.85 5.56
CA ALA A 270 -12.64 -13.41 5.33
C ALA A 270 -13.06 -12.20 6.19
N VAL A 271 -12.32 -11.89 7.26
CA VAL A 271 -12.62 -10.79 8.18
C VAL A 271 -11.52 -9.72 8.07
N PRO A 272 -11.89 -8.44 7.91
CA PRO A 272 -10.91 -7.36 7.85
C PRO A 272 -10.30 -7.10 9.22
N ASN A 273 -8.99 -6.88 9.25
CA ASN A 273 -8.24 -6.42 10.41
C ASN A 273 -7.85 -4.95 10.22
N PHE A 274 -8.27 -4.10 11.16
CA PHE A 274 -8.00 -2.67 11.14
C PHE A 274 -6.72 -2.27 11.87
N GLU A 275 -6.09 -3.20 12.61
CA GLU A 275 -4.79 -2.99 13.25
C GLU A 275 -3.62 -3.15 12.28
N ILE A 276 -3.84 -3.90 11.18
CA ILE A 276 -2.84 -4.19 10.16
C ILE A 276 -3.14 -3.34 8.92
N ILE A 277 -2.10 -2.69 8.41
CA ILE A 277 -2.10 -1.99 7.12
C ILE A 277 -1.62 -2.98 6.05
N ASN A 278 -2.14 -2.89 4.83
CA ASN A 278 -1.81 -3.79 3.71
C ASN A 278 -2.14 -5.26 3.98
N GLN A 279 -3.30 -5.53 4.59
CA GLN A 279 -3.74 -6.90 4.80
C GLN A 279 -4.01 -7.58 3.43
N PRO A 280 -3.52 -8.80 3.19
CA PRO A 280 -3.86 -9.54 1.97
C PRO A 280 -5.37 -9.65 1.78
N PHE A 281 -5.85 -9.56 0.53
CA PHE A 281 -7.27 -9.68 0.17
C PHE A 281 -8.18 -8.52 0.59
N TRP A 282 -7.60 -7.44 1.16
CA TRP A 282 -8.33 -6.25 1.60
C TRP A 282 -7.59 -4.98 1.18
N ALA A 283 -8.28 -4.10 0.45
CA ALA A 283 -7.79 -2.77 0.15
C ALA A 283 -7.99 -1.86 1.37
N ASP A 284 -6.97 -1.06 1.69
CA ASP A 284 -6.99 -0.10 2.79
C ASP A 284 -6.77 1.34 2.32
N GLU A 285 -7.20 2.31 3.14
CA GLU A 285 -7.15 3.74 2.79
C GLU A 285 -5.74 4.34 2.71
N VAL A 286 -4.71 3.59 3.13
CA VAL A 286 -3.31 4.06 3.14
C VAL A 286 -2.59 3.55 1.89
N THR A 287 -2.63 2.25 1.62
CA THR A 287 -1.93 1.62 0.50
C THR A 287 -2.66 1.78 -0.83
N HIS A 288 -3.99 1.75 -0.80
CA HIS A 288 -4.83 1.90 -1.99
C HIS A 288 -5.41 3.31 -2.09
N LYS A 289 -4.80 4.29 -1.43
CA LYS A 289 -5.23 5.67 -1.50
C LYS A 289 -5.21 6.14 -2.96
N ALA A 290 -6.33 6.67 -3.44
CA ALA A 290 -6.37 7.31 -4.75
C ALA A 290 -5.29 8.40 -4.81
N SER A 291 -4.43 8.35 -5.84
CA SER A 291 -3.55 9.47 -6.13
C SER A 291 -4.43 10.67 -6.47
N LEU A 292 -4.24 11.80 -5.79
CA LEU A 292 -4.79 13.07 -6.27
C LEU A 292 -4.19 13.29 -7.66
N ASN A 293 -4.96 13.01 -8.70
CA ASN A 293 -4.68 13.52 -10.03
C ASN A 293 -5.02 15.02 -9.97
N ASP A 294 -4.00 15.85 -9.82
CA ASP A 294 -4.02 17.23 -10.30
C ASP A 294 -3.86 17.23 -11.82
#